data_AF-A0A949XW22-F1
#
_entry.id   AF-A0A949XW22-F1
#
_cell.length_a   1.000
_cell.length_b   1.000
_cell.length_c   1.000
_cell.angle_alpha   90.00
_cell.angle_beta   90.00
_cell.angle_gamma   90.00
#
_symmetry.space_group_name_H-M   'P 1'
#
loop_
_entity.id
_entity.type
_entity.pdbx_description
1 polymer ?
#
loop_
_entity_poly.entity_id
_entity_poly.type
_entity_poly.pdbx_seq_one_letter_code
_entity_poly.pdbx_strand_id
1 'polypeptide(L)' 'MTEADLRDLICLTMVRGVGPLASRALLERFVTAGRALDASPSALRAVPGVGPKLAEKIARARRDH' A
#
# COMPACT_ATOMS: atom_id res chain seq x y z
N MET A 1 4.01 16.96 4.49
CA MET A 1 3.32 15.74 4.95
C MET A 1 2.13 16.20 5.79
N THR A 2 0.93 15.87 5.36
CA THR A 2 -0.34 16.24 5.99
C THR A 2 -0.81 15.16 6.98
N GLU A 3 -1.84 15.44 7.77
CA GLU A 3 -2.47 14.40 8.62
C GLU A 3 -3.00 13.23 7.79
N ALA A 4 -3.57 13.51 6.61
CA ALA A 4 -4.03 12.50 5.68
C ALA A 4 -2.89 11.60 5.20
N ASP A 5 -1.73 12.19 4.85
CA ASP A 5 -0.56 11.42 4.44
C ASP A 5 -0.07 10.47 5.54
N LEU A 6 -0.08 10.93 6.80
CA LEU A 6 0.33 10.11 7.94
C LEU A 6 -0.66 8.98 8.21
N ARG A 7 -1.97 9.27 8.14
CA ARG A 7 -3.03 8.26 8.28
C ARG A 7 -2.92 7.17 7.21
N ASP A 8 -2.71 7.57 5.96
CA ASP A 8 -2.53 6.62 4.85
C ASP A 8 -1.27 5.77 5.03
N LEU A 9 -0.18 6.38 5.51
CA LEU A 9 1.05 5.64 5.80
C LEU A 9 0.83 4.60 6.90
N ILE A 10 0.16 4.98 8.00
CA ILE A 10 -0.19 4.07 9.09
C ILE A 10 -1.07 2.93 8.56
N CYS A 11 -2.16 3.26 7.85
CA CYS A 11 -3.06 2.27 7.24
C CYS A 11 -2.29 1.27 6.37
N LEU A 12 -1.41 1.75 5.47
CA LEU A 12 -0.62 0.90 4.60
C LEU A 12 0.29 -0.07 5.40
N THR A 13 0.95 0.42 6.45
CA THR A 13 1.84 -0.41 7.29
C THR A 13 1.10 -1.43 8.16
N MET A 14 -0.20 -1.24 8.41
CA MET A 14 -1.03 -2.19 9.17
C MET A 14 -1.51 -3.38 8.33
N VAL A 15 -1.41 -3.30 7.00
CA VAL A 15 -1.84 -4.38 6.11
C VAL A 15 -0.96 -5.62 6.33
N ARG A 16 -1.56 -6.73 6.77
CA ARG A 16 -0.84 -7.98 7.02
C ARG A 16 -0.13 -8.49 5.76
N GLY A 17 1.21 -8.46 5.81
CA GLY A 17 2.10 -8.84 4.71
C GLY A 17 2.86 -7.65 4.12
N VAL A 18 2.51 -6.41 4.49
CA VAL A 18 3.31 -5.22 4.20
C VAL A 18 4.38 -5.09 5.28
N GLY A 19 5.62 -5.45 4.90
CA GLY A 19 6.82 -5.18 5.68
C GLY A 19 7.62 -3.99 5.14
N PRO A 20 8.77 -3.65 5.74
CA PRO A 20 9.55 -2.47 5.36
C PRO A 20 9.98 -2.45 3.88
N LEU A 21 10.31 -3.62 3.30
CA LEU A 21 10.68 -3.72 1.89
C LEU A 21 9.50 -3.45 0.96
N ALA A 22 8.32 -4.01 1.27
CA ALA A 22 7.11 -3.77 0.49
C ALA A 22 6.67 -2.31 0.60
N SER A 23 6.66 -1.73 1.80
CA SER A 23 6.34 -0.32 2.02
C SER A 23 7.27 0.60 1.22
N ARG A 24 8.58 0.34 1.26
CA ARG A 24 9.56 1.11 0.49
C ARG A 24 9.28 1.04 -1.01
N ALA A 25 9.13 -0.17 -1.57
CA ALA A 25 8.90 -0.36 -3.00
C ALA A 25 7.57 0.28 -3.46
N LEU A 26 6.53 0.23 -2.63
CA LEU A 26 5.25 0.88 -2.88
C LEU A 26 5.39 2.40 -2.91
N LEU A 27 6.11 2.98 -1.94
CA LEU A 27 6.33 4.44 -1.88
C LEU A 27 7.24 4.92 -3.01
N GLU A 28 8.25 4.16 -3.41
CA GLU A 28 9.10 4.46 -4.58
C GLU A 28 8.27 4.49 -5.88
N ARG A 29 7.29 3.57 -6.04
CA ARG A 29 6.46 3.50 -7.25
C ARG A 29 5.29 4.51 -7.26
N PHE A 30 4.57 4.61 -6.15
CA PHE A 30 3.32 5.38 -6.07
C PHE A 30 3.49 6.76 -5.44
N VAL A 31 4.69 7.09 -4.96
CA VAL A 31 5.07 8.37 -4.31
C VAL A 31 4.46 8.55 -2.92
N THR A 32 3.19 8.18 -2.72
CA THR A 32 2.50 8.29 -1.43
C THR A 32 1.76 7.01 -1.07
N ALA A 33 1.54 6.80 0.23
CA ALA A 33 0.77 5.67 0.73
C ALA A 33 -0.68 5.72 0.25
N GLY A 34 -1.31 6.90 0.20
CA GLY A 34 -2.66 7.07 -0.32
C GLY A 34 -2.78 6.62 -1.78
N ARG A 35 -1.82 6.98 -2.64
CA ARG A 35 -1.78 6.51 -4.03
C ARG A 35 -1.57 5.00 -4.16
N ALA A 36 -0.82 4.39 -3.25
CA ALA A 36 -0.69 2.94 -3.20
C ALA A 36 -1.99 2.25 -2.76
N LEU A 37 -2.70 2.83 -1.78
CA LEU A 37 -4.00 2.32 -1.29
C LEU A 37 -5.12 2.46 -2.33
N ASP A 38 -5.04 3.47 -3.21
CA ASP A 38 -5.99 3.69 -4.32
C ASP A 38 -5.62 2.95 -5.60
N ALA A 39 -4.42 2.34 -5.66
CA ALA A 39 -3.97 1.63 -6.84
C ALA A 39 -4.77 0.34 -7.07
N SER A 40 -4.97 -0.01 -8.35
CA SER A 40 -5.63 -1.27 -8.70
C SER A 40 -4.76 -2.48 -8.30
N PRO A 41 -5.38 -3.66 -8.05
CA PRO A 41 -4.62 -4.88 -7.74
C PRO A 41 -3.63 -5.28 -8.84
N SER A 42 -3.90 -4.96 -10.11
CA SER A 42 -2.94 -5.18 -11.20
C SER A 42 -1.73 -4.26 -11.12
N ALA A 43 -1.93 -2.97 -10.81
CA ALA A 43 -0.83 -2.02 -10.64
C ALA A 43 0.04 -2.36 -9.43
N LEU A 44 -0.56 -2.82 -8.34
CA LEU A 44 0.13 -3.27 -7.13
C LEU A 44 0.99 -4.50 -7.39
N ARG A 45 0.51 -5.47 -8.18
CA ARG A 45 1.29 -6.67 -8.56
C ARG A 45 2.54 -6.38 -9.39
N ALA A 46 2.63 -5.19 -10.01
CA ALA A 46 3.84 -4.78 -10.72
C ALA A 46 4.96 -4.32 -9.77
N VAL A 47 4.69 -4.24 -8.46
CA VAL A 47 5.70 -3.90 -7.44
C VAL A 47 6.42 -5.16 -7.00
N PRO A 48 7.78 -5.18 -7.01
CA PRO A 48 8.55 -6.32 -6.53
C PRO A 48 8.15 -6.72 -5.10
N GLY A 49 7.93 -8.02 -4.87
CA GLY A 49 7.51 -8.55 -3.56
C GLY A 49 6.00 -8.44 -3.28
N VAL A 50 5.20 -7.85 -4.17
CA VAL A 50 3.74 -7.77 -4.03
C VAL A 50 3.05 -8.83 -4.87
N GLY A 51 2.74 -9.97 -4.22
CA GLY A 51 1.95 -11.04 -4.82
C GLY A 51 0.45 -10.72 -4.89
N PRO A 52 -0.35 -11.54 -5.61
CA PRO A 52 -1.78 -11.30 -5.81
C PRO A 52 -2.57 -11.17 -4.50
N LYS A 53 -2.26 -12.00 -3.50
CA LYS A 53 -2.91 -11.94 -2.18
C LYS A 53 -2.60 -10.65 -1.42
N LEU A 54 -1.40 -10.10 -1.58
CA LEU A 54 -1.01 -8.86 -0.92
C LEU A 54 -1.64 -7.65 -1.62
N ALA A 55 -1.64 -7.65 -2.95
CA ALA A 55 -2.29 -6.61 -3.75
C ALA A 55 -3.78 -6.42 -3.39
N GLU A 56 -4.53 -7.52 -3.28
CA GLU A 56 -5.94 -7.46 -2.89
C GLU A 56 -6.16 -6.87 -1.48
N LYS A 57 -5.29 -7.22 -0.52
CA LYS A 57 -5.38 -6.67 0.84
C LYS A 57 -5.10 -5.18 0.89
N ILE A 58 -4.08 -4.72 0.15
CA ILE A 58 -3.74 -3.29 0.09
C ILE A 58 -4.90 -2.50 -0.51
N ALA A 59 -5.47 -2.96 -1.64
CA ALA A 59 -6.61 -2.29 -2.30
C ALA A 59 -7.93 -2.31 -1.50
N ARG A 60 -7.99 -3.08 -0.40
CA ARG A 60 -9.13 -3.16 0.52
C ARG A 60 -8.88 -2.44 1.85
N ALA A 61 -7.64 -2.12 2.18
CA ALA A 61 -7.25 -1.66 3.52
C ALA A 61 -8.03 -0.45 4.03
N ARG A 62 -8.33 0.55 3.18
CA ARG A 62 -9.14 1.73 3.55
C ARG A 62 -10.61 1.43 3.86
N ARG A 63 -11.13 0.28 3.44
CA ARG A 63 -12.49 -0.17 3.79
C ARG A 63 -12.52 -0.99 5.07
N ASP A 64 -11.40 -1.61 5.40
CA ASP A 64 -11.27 -2.55 6.52
C ASP A 64 -10.79 -1.84 7.81
N HIS A 65 -10.36 -0.57 7.72
CA HIS A 65 -9.83 0.28 8.80
C HIS A 65 -10.38 1.71 8.69
#